data_AF-A0A7S3EX34-F1
#
_entry.id   AF-A0A7S3EX34-F1
#
_cell.length_a   1.000
_cell.length_b   1.000
_cell.length_c   1.000
_cell.angle_alpha   90.00
_cell.angle_beta   90.00
_cell.angle_gamma   90.00
#
_symmetry.space_group_name_H-M   'P 1'
#
loop_
_entity.id
_entity.type
_entity.pdbx_description
1 polymer ?
#
loop_
_entity_poly.entity_id
_entity_poly.type
_entity_poly.pdbx_seq_one_letter_code
_entity_poly.pdbx_strand_id
1 'polypeptide(L)'
;ALDPSFSSLDVALAFFGPALVGIVSKDILEPLVIGQSTSLQPVALMLSILLWGLVWGITGMILAVPITAVTRIHMAHIDHPLPQYLARCLSGSPHGPASRHANALV
;
A
#
# COMPACT_ATOMS: atom_id res chain seq x y z
N ALA A 1 -28.71 -20.90 27.87
CA ALA A 1 -29.88 -21.39 27.13
C ALA A 1 -29.55 -21.27 25.65
N LEU A 2 -29.06 -22.36 25.07
CA LEU A 2 -28.86 -22.53 23.63
C LEU A 2 -29.96 -23.51 23.22
N ASP A 3 -30.90 -23.11 22.37
CA ASP A 3 -32.01 -23.97 21.98
C ASP A 3 -31.49 -25.19 21.17
N PRO A 4 -31.98 -26.42 21.44
CA PRO A 4 -31.52 -27.66 20.79
C PRO A 4 -32.04 -27.86 19.35
N SER A 5 -32.57 -26.81 18.71
CA SER A 5 -33.03 -26.80 17.31
C SER A 5 -32.00 -26.28 16.30
N PHE A 6 -30.88 -25.72 16.77
CA PHE A 6 -29.78 -25.34 15.88
C PHE A 6 -29.02 -26.60 15.46
N SER A 7 -29.25 -26.98 14.21
CA SER A 7 -28.47 -28.03 13.55
C SER A 7 -26.99 -27.60 13.54
N SER A 8 -26.06 -28.54 13.61
CA SER A 8 -24.61 -28.26 13.50
C SER A 8 -24.26 -27.46 12.24
N LEU A 9 -25.16 -27.50 11.24
CA LEU A 9 -25.10 -26.72 10.01
C LEU A 9 -25.29 -25.20 10.23
N ASP A 10 -26.12 -24.75 11.17
CA ASP A 10 -26.36 -23.32 11.43
C ASP A 10 -25.15 -22.67 12.10
N VAL A 11 -24.55 -23.39 13.06
CA VAL A 11 -23.31 -22.95 13.72
C VAL A 11 -22.15 -22.93 12.72
N ALA A 12 -22.08 -23.92 11.84
CA ALA A 12 -21.10 -23.95 10.77
C ALA A 12 -21.29 -22.76 9.80
N LEU A 13 -22.52 -22.48 9.35
CA LEU A 13 -22.80 -21.35 8.46
C LEU A 13 -22.50 -20.00 9.13
N ALA A 14 -22.77 -19.85 10.42
CA ALA A 14 -22.46 -18.62 11.16
C ALA A 14 -20.94 -18.33 11.24
N PHE A 15 -20.12 -19.38 11.27
CA PHE A 15 -18.65 -19.24 11.29
C PHE A 15 -18.05 -19.16 9.88
N PHE A 16 -18.44 -20.06 8.99
CA PHE A 16 -17.90 -20.16 7.64
C PHE A 16 -18.47 -19.12 6.67
N GLY A 17 -19.71 -18.67 6.86
CA GLY A 17 -20.36 -17.67 6.00
C GLY A 17 -19.60 -16.35 5.96
N PRO A 18 -19.37 -15.67 7.10
CA PRO A 18 -18.56 -14.46 7.15
C PRO A 18 -17.11 -14.69 6.74
N ALA A 19 -16.54 -15.87 7.02
CA ALA A 19 -15.17 -16.21 6.62
C ALA A 19 -15.02 -16.27 5.09
N LEU A 20 -15.95 -16.93 4.39
CA LEU A 20 -15.96 -17.01 2.92
C LEU A 20 -16.11 -15.63 2.25
N VAL A 21 -17.04 -14.81 2.75
CA VAL A 21 -17.23 -13.44 2.25
C VAL A 21 -15.99 -12.58 2.51
N GLY A 22 -15.39 -12.74 3.70
CA GLY A 22 -14.17 -12.05 4.10
C GLY A 22 -12.97 -12.43 3.23
N ILE A 23 -12.80 -13.71 2.92
CA ILE A 23 -11.74 -14.22 2.04
C ILE A 23 -11.87 -13.64 0.64
N VAL A 24 -13.05 -13.73 0.01
CA VAL A 24 -13.29 -13.19 -1.34
C VAL A 24 -13.09 -11.67 -1.38
N SER A 25 -13.54 -10.97 -0.34
CA SER A 25 -13.43 -9.52 -0.26
C SER A 25 -12.01 -9.05 0.04
N LYS A 26 -11.18 -9.83 0.74
CA LYS A 26 -9.80 -9.44 1.10
C LYS A 26 -8.79 -9.94 0.08
N ASP A 27 -8.83 -11.21 -0.29
CA ASP A 27 -7.88 -11.82 -1.23
C ASP A 27 -7.99 -11.26 -2.66
N ILE A 28 -9.06 -10.52 -3.00
CA ILE A 28 -9.21 -9.88 -4.31
C ILE A 28 -9.08 -8.36 -4.21
N LEU A 29 -9.64 -7.73 -3.17
CA LEU A 29 -9.58 -6.27 -3.03
C LEU A 29 -8.19 -5.79 -2.59
N GLU A 30 -7.51 -6.53 -1.70
CA GLU A 30 -6.15 -6.18 -1.28
C GLU A 30 -5.13 -6.24 -2.45
N PRO A 31 -5.04 -7.28 -3.29
CA PRO A 31 -4.08 -7.29 -4.39
C PRO A 31 -4.44 -6.35 -5.54
N LEU A 32 -5.72 -5.96 -5.70
CA LEU A 32 -6.12 -4.96 -6.69
C LEU A 32 -5.76 -3.54 -6.24
N VAL A 33 -5.85 -3.24 -4.94
CA VAL A 33 -5.44 -1.94 -4.38
C VAL A 33 -3.92 -1.88 -4.16
N ILE A 34 -3.28 -3.00 -3.83
CA ILE A 34 -1.83 -3.19 -3.65
C ILE A 34 -1.23 -3.77 -4.95
N GLY A 35 -1.85 -3.46 -6.09
CA GLY A 35 -1.45 -3.94 -7.40
C GLY A 35 -0.06 -3.43 -7.78
N GLN A 36 0.92 -4.32 -7.72
CA GLN A 36 2.16 -4.27 -8.50
C GLN A 36 2.97 -2.97 -8.37
N SER A 37 3.68 -2.78 -7.26
CA SER A 37 4.89 -1.94 -7.14
C SER A 37 5.07 -1.65 -5.64
N THR A 38 6.23 -1.73 -5.02
CA THR A 38 7.57 -1.42 -5.47
C THR A 38 8.46 -2.01 -4.38
N SER A 39 9.56 -2.69 -4.69
CA SER A 39 10.53 -3.18 -3.67
C SER A 39 11.19 -2.07 -2.83
N LEU A 40 10.68 -0.85 -2.91
CA LEU A 40 11.22 0.41 -2.40
C LEU A 40 10.24 1.16 -1.48
N GLN A 41 8.95 0.79 -1.46
CA GLN A 41 7.98 1.33 -0.51
C GLN A 41 8.10 0.70 0.90
N PRO A 42 8.40 -0.60 1.06
CA PRO A 42 8.65 -1.19 2.38
C PRO A 42 9.82 -0.51 3.10
N VAL A 43 10.92 -0.21 2.40
CA VAL A 43 12.10 0.46 2.98
C VAL A 43 11.77 1.89 3.44
N ALA A 44 10.99 2.64 2.65
CA ALA A 44 10.53 3.97 3.05
C ALA A 44 9.63 3.93 4.29
N LEU A 45 8.75 2.92 4.39
CA LEU A 45 7.93 2.68 5.58
C LEU A 45 8.79 2.30 6.80
N MET A 46 9.79 1.42 6.62
CA MET A 46 10.74 1.06 7.69
C MET A 46 11.49 2.29 8.21
N LEU A 47 12.02 3.13 7.32
CA LEU A 47 12.73 4.35 7.70
C LEU A 47 11.79 5.35 8.40
N SER A 48 10.56 5.50 7.90
CA SER A 48 9.58 6.40 8.52
C SER A 48 9.17 5.94 9.91
N ILE A 49 8.91 4.64 10.10
CA ILE A 49 8.59 4.06 11.41
C ILE A 49 9.77 4.25 12.37
N LEU A 50 11.01 4.09 11.91
CA LEU A 50 12.19 4.32 12.73
C LEU A 50 12.34 5.80 13.11
N LEU A 51 12.30 6.71 12.14
CA LEU A 51 12.42 8.15 12.37
C LEU A 51 11.33 8.65 13.31
N TRP A 52 10.08 8.31 13.03
CA TRP A 52 8.93 8.81 13.78
C TRP A 52 8.69 8.08 15.09
N GLY A 53 9.07 6.79 15.15
CA GLY A 53 9.14 6.01 16.37
C GLY A 53 10.17 6.57 17.37
N LEU A 54 11.25 7.19 16.89
CA LEU A 54 12.22 7.87 17.75
C LEU A 54 11.72 9.22 18.29
N VAL A 55 10.88 9.95 17.53
CA VAL A 55 10.38 11.27 17.97
C VAL A 55 9.42 11.14 19.15
N TRP A 56 8.49 10.17 19.11
CA TRP A 56 7.43 10.04 20.13
C TRP A 56 6.95 8.59 20.38
N GLY A 57 7.75 7.58 20.04
CA GLY A 57 7.47 6.19 20.38
C GLY A 57 6.35 5.54 19.56
N ILE A 58 5.52 4.74 20.21
CA ILE A 58 4.47 3.91 19.57
C ILE A 58 3.48 4.76 18.78
N THR A 59 3.09 5.92 19.31
CA THR A 59 2.21 6.87 18.62
C THR A 59 2.78 7.28 17.25
N GLY A 60 4.10 7.38 17.14
CA GLY A 60 4.78 7.69 15.89
C GLY A 60 4.78 6.55 14.90
N MET A 61 4.87 5.31 15.38
CA MET A 61 4.79 4.16 14.50
C MET A 61 3.40 4.05 13.85
N ILE A 62 2.33 4.36 14.58
CA ILE A 62 0.95 4.38 14.05
C ILE A 62 0.77 5.50 13.01
N LEU A 63 1.32 6.69 13.29
CA LEU A 63 1.22 7.85 12.41
C LEU A 63 2.22 7.83 11.23
N ALA A 64 3.21 6.94 11.24
CA ALA A 64 4.24 6.88 10.21
C ALA A 64 3.63 6.63 8.82
N VAL A 65 2.64 5.75 8.71
CA VAL A 65 1.98 5.41 7.44
C VAL A 65 1.28 6.64 6.80
N PRO A 66 0.33 7.32 7.48
CA PRO A 66 -0.34 8.48 6.89
C PRO A 66 0.62 9.64 6.61
N ILE A 67 1.63 9.88 7.47
CA ILE A 67 2.61 10.95 7.24
C ILE A 67 3.47 10.66 6.02
N THR A 68 3.96 9.42 5.87
CA THR A 68 4.73 9.00 4.68
C THR A 68 3.92 9.16 3.40
N ALA A 69 2.61 8.86 3.45
CA ALA A 69 1.72 9.04 2.30
C ALA A 69 1.62 10.53 1.90
N VAL A 70 1.42 11.42 2.87
CA VAL A 70 1.37 12.88 2.62
C VAL A 70 2.70 13.41 2.09
N THR A 71 3.83 13.00 2.67
CA THR A 71 5.16 13.42 2.20
C THR A 71 5.42 12.96 0.76
N ARG A 72 5.00 11.74 0.40
CA ARG A 72 5.11 11.23 -0.98
C ARG A 72 4.27 12.05 -1.96
N ILE A 73 3.02 12.37 -1.60
CA ILE A 73 2.14 13.20 -2.43
C ILE A 73 2.74 14.60 -2.61
N HIS A 74 3.29 15.17 -1.53
CA HIS A 74 3.93 16.48 -1.57
C HIS A 74 5.18 16.48 -2.46
N MET A 75 6.03 15.46 -2.35
CA MET A 75 7.19 15.27 -3.24
C MET A 75 6.79 15.06 -4.70
N ALA A 76 5.65 14.42 -4.96
CA ALA A 76 5.14 14.22 -6.31
C ALA A 76 4.59 15.51 -6.94
N HIS A 77 4.18 16.48 -6.13
CA HIS A 77 3.68 17.78 -6.59
C HIS A 77 4.81 18.81 -6.83
N ILE A 78 6.02 18.53 -6.34
CA ILE A 78 7.18 19.39 -6.55
C ILE A 78 7.84 18.99 -7.88
N ASP A 79 7.71 19.85 -8.90
CA ASP A 79 8.37 19.74 -10.21
C ASP A 79 9.88 20.04 -10.14
N HIS A 80 10.59 19.46 -9.18
CA HIS A 80 12.03 19.61 -9.01
C HIS A 80 12.78 18.36 -9.50
N PRO A 81 13.87 18.49 -10.27
CA PRO A 81 14.53 17.35 -10.93
C PRO A 81 15.21 16.37 -9.95
N LEU A 82 15.69 16.83 -8.79
CA LEU A 82 16.31 15.96 -7.76
C LEU A 82 15.35 14.94 -7.12
N PRO A 83 14.18 15.32 -6.57
CA PRO A 83 13.23 14.36 -6.01
C PRO A 83 12.68 13.41 -7.08
N GLN A 84 12.53 13.85 -8.33
CA GLN A 84 12.16 12.97 -9.45
C GLN A 84 13.27 11.97 -9.79
N TYR A 85 14.54 12.36 -9.69
CA TYR A 85 15.69 11.47 -9.89
C TYR A 85 15.78 10.42 -8.78
N LEU A 86 15.62 10.84 -7.52
CA LEU A 86 15.53 9.93 -6.38
C LEU A 86 14.34 8.98 -6.51
N ALA A 87 13.17 9.48 -6.93
CA ALA A 87 11.99 8.64 -7.19
C ALA A 87 12.22 7.63 -8.34
N ARG A 88 13.01 7.96 -9.36
CA ARG A 88 13.43 7.03 -10.43
C ARG A 88 14.42 5.97 -9.94
N CYS A 89 15.45 6.37 -9.20
CA CYS A 89 16.40 5.44 -8.61
C CYS A 89 15.71 4.50 -7.61
N LEU A 90 14.73 5.02 -6.88
CA LEU A 90 13.88 4.28 -5.94
C LEU A 90 12.68 3.59 -6.60
N SER A 91 12.57 3.52 -7.93
CA SER A 91 11.52 2.73 -8.60
C SER A 91 12.08 1.63 -9.51
N GLY A 92 13.41 1.54 -9.64
CA GLY A 92 14.09 0.44 -10.36
C GLY A 92 13.76 0.33 -11.85
N SER A 93 13.03 1.29 -12.43
CA SER A 93 12.61 1.23 -13.83
C SER A 93 13.36 2.28 -14.68
N PRO A 94 14.08 1.85 -15.74
CA PRO A 94 14.75 2.75 -16.65
C PRO A 94 13.76 3.25 -17.71
N HIS A 95 12.96 4.27 -17.38
CA HIS A 95 12.28 5.08 -18.39
C HIS A 95 12.82 6.51 -18.33
N GLY A 96 13.88 6.74 -19.12
CA GLY A 96 14.32 8.07 -19.50
C GLY A 96 13.28 8.77 -20.38
N PRO A 97 13.22 10.11 -20.37
CA PRO A 97 12.36 10.87 -21.27
C PRO A 97 12.95 10.84 -22.69
N ALA A 98 12.68 9.76 -23.44
CA ALA A 98 13.25 9.58 -24.78
C ALA A 98 12.26 9.02 -25.82
N SER A 99 10.95 9.25 -25.66
CA SER A 99 9.97 8.84 -26.69
C SER A 99 9.08 9.98 -27.21
N ARG A 100 9.26 11.22 -26.74
CA ARG A 100 8.54 12.38 -27.31
C ARG A 100 9.10 12.86 -28.67
N HIS A 101 10.22 12.33 -29.13
CA HIS A 101 10.85 12.71 -30.41
C HIS A 101 10.69 11.65 -31.51
N ALA A 102 10.14 10.46 -31.21
CA ALA A 102 9.89 9.44 -32.22
C ALA A 102 8.62 9.69 -33.05
N ASN A 103 7.73 10.58 -32.59
CA ASN A 103 6.45 10.89 -33.25
C ASN A 103 6.40 12.31 -33.86
N ALA A 104 7.54 12.99 -33.95
CA ALA A 104 7.67 14.28 -34.63
C ALA A 104 8.32 14.15 -36.02
N LEU A 105 8.60 12.92 -36.46
CA LEU A 105 9.24 12.58 -37.74
C LEU A 105 8.50 11.45 -38.50
N VAL A 106 7.20 11.25 -38.23
CA VAL A 106 6.30 10.41 -39.04
C VAL A 106 5.06 11.21 -39.38
#